data_AF-A0A101PU06-F1
#
_entry.id   AF-A0A101PU06-F1
#
_cell.length_a   1.000
_cell.length_b   1.000
_cell.length_c   1.000
_cell.angle_alpha   90.00
_cell.angle_beta   90.00
_cell.angle_gamma   90.00
#
_symmetry.space_group_name_H-M   'P 1'
#
loop_
_entity.id
_entity.type
_entity.pdbx_description
1 polymer ?
#
loop_
_entity_poly.entity_id
_entity_poly.type
_entity_poly.pdbx_seq_one_letter_code
_entity_poly.pdbx_strand_id
1 'polypeptide(L)'
;MWRRLGRKGEQTLTDALDNPDGEILFRDQEARADAEDKRRRAAEREAQRPVCKRCGRKFTDQRWEETTGHKRAWSAGDTSVCGPCRADDVAREEAARLQAAAPPEPEDDQGPGRGRGWFRRRT
;
A
#
# COMPACT_ATOMS: atom_id res chain seq x y z
N MET A 1 -49.01 13.19 41.26
CA MET A 1 -48.22 11.96 41.40
C MET A 1 -48.83 10.93 40.47
N TRP A 2 -48.00 10.19 39.71
CA TRP A 2 -48.42 9.45 38.51
C TRP A 2 -48.03 7.97 38.59
N ARG A 3 -48.80 7.09 37.95
CA ARG A 3 -48.58 5.63 37.97
C ARG A 3 -48.57 5.06 36.55
N ARG A 4 -47.43 4.47 36.13
CA ARG A 4 -47.28 3.80 34.83
C ARG A 4 -47.53 2.30 34.93
N LEU A 5 -48.15 1.73 33.90
CA LEU A 5 -48.28 0.28 33.75
C LEU A 5 -46.89 -0.35 33.59
N GLY A 6 -46.55 -1.34 34.42
CA GLY A 6 -45.29 -2.09 34.33
C GLY A 6 -44.16 -1.63 35.27
N ARG A 7 -44.31 -0.53 36.02
CA ARG A 7 -43.34 -0.10 37.07
C ARG A 7 -44.00 -0.20 38.45
N LYS A 8 -43.23 -0.57 39.49
CA LYS A 8 -43.70 -0.60 40.88
C LYS A 8 -43.56 0.80 41.50
N GLY A 9 -44.61 1.25 42.19
CA GLY A 9 -44.60 2.50 42.93
C GLY A 9 -45.12 3.71 42.15
N GLU A 10 -45.15 4.83 42.86
CA GLU A 10 -45.59 6.13 42.38
C GLU A 10 -44.40 6.93 41.85
N GLN A 11 -44.57 7.64 40.75
CA GLN A 11 -43.50 8.40 40.10
C GLN A 11 -43.81 9.89 40.06
N THR A 12 -42.75 10.70 40.03
CA THR A 12 -42.87 12.12 39.71
C THR A 12 -43.33 12.27 38.24
N LEU A 13 -43.91 13.41 37.89
CA LEU A 13 -44.31 13.67 36.51
C LEU A 13 -43.10 13.57 35.57
N THR A 14 -41.95 14.08 35.98
CA THR A 14 -40.69 14.04 35.21
C THR A 14 -40.25 12.60 34.95
N ASP A 15 -40.20 11.76 35.98
CA ASP A 15 -39.79 10.35 35.84
C ASP A 15 -40.77 9.55 34.98
N ALA A 16 -42.06 9.91 35.04
CA ALA A 16 -43.10 9.27 34.24
C ALA A 16 -43.10 9.71 32.77
N LEU A 17 -42.54 10.89 32.46
CA LEU A 17 -42.35 11.36 31.09
C LEU A 17 -41.03 10.88 30.51
N ASP A 18 -40.00 10.69 31.34
CA ASP A 18 -38.71 10.16 30.90
C ASP A 18 -38.81 8.69 30.46
N ASN A 19 -38.15 8.36 29.36
CA ASN A 19 -38.07 7.01 28.82
C ASN A 19 -36.60 6.64 28.56
N PRO A 20 -35.80 6.45 29.63
CA PRO A 20 -34.39 6.14 29.50
C PRO A 20 -34.15 4.81 28.79
N ASP A 21 -35.08 3.86 28.93
CA ASP A 21 -35.05 2.58 28.24
C ASP A 21 -35.13 2.77 26.71
N GLY A 22 -35.93 3.74 26.24
CA GLY A 22 -36.03 4.10 24.83
C GLY A 22 -34.75 4.72 24.27
N GLU A 23 -34.12 5.62 25.03
CA GLU A 23 -32.85 6.25 24.66
C GLU A 23 -31.72 5.20 24.55
N ILE A 24 -31.65 4.26 25.50
CA ILE A 24 -30.68 3.15 25.47
C ILE A 24 -30.92 2.27 24.25
N LEU A 25 -32.17 1.86 24.00
CA LEU A 25 -32.51 1.04 22.84
C LEU A 25 -32.21 1.74 21.50
N PHE A 26 -32.38 3.06 21.44
CA PHE A 26 -32.04 3.84 20.26
C PHE A 26 -30.54 3.84 20.00
N ARG A 27 -29.72 4.12 21.02
CA ARG A 27 -28.25 4.07 20.92
C ARG A 27 -27.72 2.70 20.52
N ASP A 28 -28.30 1.63 21.06
CA ASP A 28 -27.93 0.26 20.69
C ASP A 28 -28.26 -0.04 19.22
N GLN A 29 -29.39 0.47 18.72
CA GLN A 29 -29.75 0.34 17.30
C GLN A 29 -28.78 1.12 16.41
N GLU A 30 -28.45 2.36 16.77
CA GLU A 30 -27.45 3.16 16.04
C GLU A 30 -26.09 2.46 16.01
N ALA A 31 -25.61 1.96 17.17
CA ALA A 31 -24.33 1.26 17.24
C ALA A 31 -24.28 0.02 16.33
N ARG A 32 -25.39 -0.71 16.20
CA ARG A 32 -25.51 -1.86 15.29
C ARG A 32 -25.50 -1.42 13.83
N ALA A 33 -26.26 -0.38 13.48
CA ALA A 33 -26.29 0.18 12.13
C ALA A 33 -24.91 0.68 11.70
N ASP A 34 -24.21 1.39 12.59
CA ASP A 34 -22.83 1.86 12.38
C ASP A 34 -21.85 0.69 12.18
N ALA A 35 -21.98 -0.37 12.99
CA ALA A 35 -21.13 -1.55 12.86
C ALA A 35 -21.37 -2.28 11.53
N GLU A 36 -22.63 -2.38 11.08
CA GLU A 36 -22.98 -2.96 9.79
C GLU A 36 -22.45 -2.12 8.62
N ASP A 37 -22.64 -0.80 8.67
CA ASP A 37 -22.15 0.12 7.66
C ASP A 37 -20.62 0.10 7.56
N LYS A 38 -19.91 0.04 8.70
CA LYS A 38 -18.45 -0.17 8.72
C LYS A 38 -18.05 -1.49 8.07
N ARG A 39 -18.77 -2.59 8.35
CA ARG A 39 -18.51 -3.91 7.74
C ARG A 39 -18.75 -3.87 6.23
N ARG A 40 -19.85 -3.25 5.78
CA ARG A 40 -20.17 -3.10 4.36
C ARG A 40 -19.07 -2.32 3.64
N ARG A 41 -18.68 -1.15 4.16
CA ARG A 41 -17.59 -0.36 3.58
C ARG A 41 -16.27 -1.13 3.53
N ALA A 42 -15.93 -1.89 4.57
CA ALA A 42 -14.72 -2.71 4.58
C ALA A 42 -14.78 -3.82 3.51
N ALA A 43 -15.92 -4.48 3.33
CA ALA A 43 -16.11 -5.49 2.31
C ALA A 43 -16.08 -4.90 0.89
N GLU A 44 -16.73 -3.76 0.67
CA GLU A 44 -16.69 -3.02 -0.60
C GLU A 44 -15.29 -2.57 -0.94
N ARG A 45 -14.55 -2.04 0.05
CA ARG A 45 -13.14 -1.73 -0.10
C ARG A 45 -12.44 -3.01 -0.57
N GLU A 46 -12.49 -4.10 0.20
CA GLU A 46 -11.77 -5.35 -0.09
C GLU A 46 -12.10 -5.94 -1.48
N ALA A 47 -13.34 -5.78 -1.94
CA ALA A 47 -13.74 -6.16 -3.30
C ALA A 47 -13.03 -5.33 -4.39
N GLN A 48 -12.69 -4.08 -4.09
CA GLN A 48 -11.92 -3.19 -4.97
C GLN A 48 -10.40 -3.34 -4.83
N ARG A 49 -9.91 -4.27 -3.99
CA ARG A 49 -8.47 -4.44 -3.76
C ARG A 49 -7.75 -4.83 -5.06
N PRO A 50 -6.79 -4.01 -5.55
CA PRO A 50 -6.05 -4.30 -6.76
C PRO A 50 -5.19 -5.56 -6.65
N VAL A 51 -4.90 -6.15 -7.80
CA VAL A 51 -3.99 -7.30 -7.94
C VAL A 51 -2.73 -6.91 -8.67
N CYS A 52 -1.62 -7.55 -8.30
CA CYS A 52 -0.35 -7.41 -8.99
C CYS A 52 -0.43 -7.99 -10.40
N LYS A 53 -0.09 -7.19 -11.42
CA LYS A 53 -0.06 -7.68 -12.81
C LYS A 53 1.01 -8.75 -13.05
N ARG A 54 2.07 -8.79 -12.23
CA ARG A 54 3.20 -9.71 -12.42
C ARG A 54 3.01 -11.05 -11.71
N CYS A 55 2.62 -11.03 -10.44
CA CYS A 55 2.47 -12.24 -9.63
C CYS A 55 1.02 -12.63 -9.31
N GLY A 56 0.03 -11.84 -9.74
CA GLY A 56 -1.40 -12.09 -9.53
C GLY A 56 -1.90 -11.92 -8.09
N ARG A 57 -0.99 -11.71 -7.12
CA ARG A 57 -1.37 -11.57 -5.71
C ARG A 57 -2.08 -10.23 -5.47
N LYS A 58 -3.13 -10.26 -4.64
CA LYS A 58 -3.77 -9.05 -4.13
C LYS A 58 -2.75 -8.17 -3.39
N PHE A 59 -2.91 -6.86 -3.50
CA PHE A 59 -2.04 -5.90 -2.81
C PHE A 59 -2.21 -5.99 -1.29
N THR A 60 -1.15 -5.74 -0.54
CA THR A 60 -1.26 -5.54 0.91
C THR A 60 -2.00 -4.24 1.21
N ASP A 61 -2.54 -4.08 2.43
CA ASP A 61 -3.21 -2.83 2.81
C ASP A 61 -2.30 -1.62 2.65
N GLN A 62 -1.06 -1.73 3.11
CA GLN A 62 -0.04 -0.69 2.94
C GLN A 62 0.16 -0.32 1.46
N ARG A 63 0.37 -1.30 0.58
CA ARG A 63 0.60 -1.01 -0.85
C ARG A 63 -0.63 -0.40 -1.50
N TRP A 64 -1.81 -0.86 -1.10
CA TRP A 64 -3.06 -0.38 -1.62
C TRP A 64 -3.36 1.06 -1.15
N GLU A 65 -3.07 1.40 0.10
CA GLU A 65 -3.14 2.78 0.61
C GLU A 65 -2.18 3.71 -0.14
N GLU A 66 -0.93 3.28 -0.37
CA GLU A 66 0.04 4.04 -1.16
C GLU A 66 -0.47 4.33 -2.59
N THR A 67 -1.17 3.36 -3.20
CA THR A 67 -1.70 3.50 -4.56
C THR A 67 -3.02 4.28 -4.64
N THR A 68 -3.84 4.30 -3.58
CA THR A 68 -5.18 4.92 -3.59
C THR A 68 -5.19 6.30 -2.92
N GLY A 69 -4.26 6.57 -2.01
CA GLY A 69 -4.19 7.80 -1.20
C GLY A 69 -3.61 9.01 -1.94
N HIS A 70 -4.10 9.32 -3.16
CA HIS A 70 -3.65 10.36 -4.10
C HIS A 70 -3.61 11.81 -3.54
N LYS A 71 -2.79 12.09 -2.51
CA LYS A 71 -1.97 13.31 -2.41
C LYS A 71 -0.50 13.05 -2.73
N ARG A 72 -0.07 11.78 -2.85
CA ARG A 72 1.34 11.40 -3.08
C ARG A 72 1.60 10.54 -4.33
N ALA A 73 0.60 10.36 -5.20
CA ALA A 73 0.75 9.53 -6.39
C ALA A 73 1.63 10.15 -7.49
N TRP A 74 2.09 11.39 -7.34
CA TRP A 74 3.03 11.99 -8.29
C TRP A 74 4.44 11.39 -8.18
N SER A 75 4.78 10.72 -7.07
CA SER A 75 6.13 10.17 -6.82
C SER A 75 6.19 8.64 -6.69
N ALA A 76 5.05 7.96 -6.65
CA ALA A 76 5.04 6.50 -6.63
C ALA A 76 5.19 5.98 -8.07
N GLY A 77 6.41 5.62 -8.48
CA GLY A 77 6.65 4.77 -9.66
C GLY A 77 5.77 3.51 -9.68
N ASP A 78 5.85 2.68 -10.73
CA ASP A 78 4.93 1.58 -11.07
C ASP A 78 3.92 1.17 -9.97
N THR A 79 2.72 1.73 -10.08
CA THR A 79 1.56 1.44 -9.21
C THR A 79 0.89 0.11 -9.53
N SER A 80 1.36 -0.58 -10.58
CA SER A 80 0.77 -1.80 -11.12
C SER A 80 1.31 -3.10 -10.53
N VAL A 81 2.37 -3.02 -9.72
CA VAL A 81 3.05 -4.16 -9.11
C VAL A 81 3.07 -4.08 -7.58
N CYS A 82 3.10 -5.25 -6.93
CA CYS A 82 3.23 -5.35 -5.48
C CYS A 82 4.65 -4.97 -5.02
N GLY A 83 4.81 -4.65 -3.74
CA GLY A 83 6.08 -4.22 -3.14
C GLY A 83 7.27 -5.13 -3.46
N PRO A 84 7.17 -6.47 -3.30
CA PRO A 84 8.26 -7.38 -3.67
C PRO A 84 8.61 -7.31 -5.16
N CYS A 85 7.61 -7.28 -6.04
CA CYS A 85 7.87 -7.21 -7.47
C CYS A 85 8.56 -5.90 -7.86
N ARG A 86 8.17 -4.79 -7.24
CA ARG A 86 8.84 -3.50 -7.40
C ARG A 86 10.29 -3.54 -6.90
N ALA A 87 10.56 -4.18 -5.77
CA ALA A 87 11.91 -4.31 -5.24
C ALA A 87 12.81 -5.07 -6.21
N ASP A 88 12.31 -6.14 -6.85
CA ASP A 88 13.05 -6.87 -7.88
C ASP A 88 13.34 -6.00 -9.11
N ASP A 89 12.39 -5.17 -9.54
CA ASP A 89 12.58 -4.27 -10.68
C ASP A 89 13.66 -3.22 -10.38
N VAL A 90 13.65 -2.64 -9.18
CA VAL A 90 14.69 -1.71 -8.72
C VAL A 90 16.05 -2.41 -8.64
N ALA A 91 16.12 -3.61 -8.05
CA ALA A 91 17.36 -4.37 -7.96
C ALA A 91 17.93 -4.71 -9.34
N ARG A 92 17.07 -5.05 -10.32
CA ARG A 92 17.49 -5.30 -11.70
C ARG A 92 18.01 -4.03 -12.37
N GLU A 93 17.35 -2.90 -12.16
CA GLU A 93 17.78 -1.61 -12.70
C GLU A 93 19.14 -1.20 -12.10
N GLU A 94 19.32 -1.33 -10.79
CA GLU A 94 20.58 -1.05 -10.12
C GLU A 94 21.71 -1.97 -10.58
N ALA A 95 21.44 -3.28 -10.72
CA ALA A 95 22.41 -4.22 -11.27
C ALA A 95 22.82 -3.87 -12.71
N ALA A 96 21.87 -3.48 -13.56
CA ALA A 96 22.14 -3.02 -14.92
C ALA A 96 22.98 -1.73 -14.93
N ARG A 97 22.71 -0.79 -14.02
CA ARG A 97 23.50 0.44 -13.85
C ARG A 97 24.92 0.14 -13.41
N LEU A 98 25.12 -0.80 -12.48
CA LEU A 98 26.45 -1.23 -12.05
C LEU A 98 27.22 -1.92 -13.18
N GLN A 99 26.56 -2.76 -13.98
CA GLN A 99 27.18 -3.39 -15.15
C GLN A 99 27.55 -2.36 -16.22
N ALA A 100 26.69 -1.38 -16.49
CA ALA A 100 26.97 -0.30 -17.44
C ALA A 100 28.10 0.65 -16.96
N ALA A 101 28.32 0.73 -15.65
CA ALA A 101 29.39 1.51 -15.04
C ALA A 101 30.72 0.74 -14.89
N ALA A 102 30.74 -0.57 -15.18
CA ALA A 102 31.97 -1.35 -15.19
C ALA A 102 32.83 -0.92 -16.40
N PRO A 103 34.11 -0.57 -16.20
CA PRO A 103 35.01 -0.28 -17.31
C PRO A 103 35.16 -1.54 -18.18
N PRO A 104 35.31 -1.42 -19.51
CA PRO A 104 35.58 -2.57 -20.35
C PRO A 104 36.85 -3.28 -19.85
N GLU A 105 36.79 -4.61 -19.78
CA GLU A 105 37.97 -5.45 -19.48
C GLU A 105 39.15 -4.96 -20.34
N PRO A 106 40.32 -4.68 -19.76
CA PRO A 106 41.48 -4.34 -20.56
C PRO A 106 41.79 -5.54 -21.45
N GLU A 107 41.75 -5.33 -22.76
CA GLU A 107 42.28 -6.29 -23.72
C GLU A 107 43.70 -6.64 -23.28
N ASP A 108 43.94 -7.92 -22.98
CA ASP A 108 45.23 -8.44 -22.53
C ASP A 108 46.32 -8.04 -23.55
N ASP A 109 47.10 -7.03 -23.16
CA ASP A 109 48.27 -6.55 -23.86
C ASP A 109 49.40 -7.59 -23.69
N GLN A 110 49.39 -8.64 -24.52
CA GLN A 110 50.52 -9.54 -24.67
C GLN A 110 51.60 -8.89 -25.53
N GLY A 111 52.41 -8.02 -24.93
CA GLY A 111 53.75 -7.70 -25.43
C GLY A 111 54.74 -8.86 -25.19
N PRO A 112 56.04 -8.72 -25.51
CA PRO A 112 56.69 -8.00 -26.61
C PRO A 112 57.65 -8.94 -27.39
N GLY A 113 57.64 -8.93 -28.72
CA GLY A 113 58.36 -9.95 -29.52
C GLY A 113 58.94 -9.51 -30.87
N ARG A 114 60.07 -8.78 -30.81
CA ARG A 114 61.19 -8.73 -31.79
C ARG A 114 60.91 -8.92 -33.29
N GLY A 115 61.31 -7.94 -34.11
CA GLY A 115 61.50 -8.18 -35.55
C GLY A 115 61.95 -7.00 -36.42
N ARG A 116 63.25 -6.67 -36.38
CA ARG A 116 64.15 -6.27 -37.49
C ARG A 116 63.66 -5.40 -38.67
N GLY A 117 64.37 -4.26 -38.86
CA GLY A 117 64.78 -3.69 -40.17
C GLY A 117 63.72 -2.87 -40.92
N TRP A 118 64.00 -1.82 -41.69
CA TRP A 118 65.22 -1.14 -42.12
C TRP A 118 64.78 0.27 -42.52
N PHE A 119 65.44 1.35 -42.07
CA PHE A 119 65.57 2.56 -42.90
C PHE A 119 66.85 3.33 -42.52
N ARG A 120 67.80 3.34 -43.46
CA ARG A 120 69.03 4.15 -43.47
C ARG A 120 68.74 5.55 -44.03
N ARG A 121 69.26 6.57 -43.34
CA ARG A 121 69.75 7.92 -43.75
C ARG A 121 69.48 8.45 -45.18
N ARG A 122 69.18 9.76 -45.26
CA ARG A 122 70.10 10.88 -45.62
C ARG A 122 69.42 12.21 -45.25
N THR A 123 70.03 13.04 -44.39
CA THR A 123 70.86 14.23 -44.74
C THR A 123 70.27 15.06 -45.87
#